data_AF-A0A5J5NCN4-F1
#
_entry.id   AF-A0A5J5NCN4-F1
#
_cell.length_a   1.000
_cell.length_b   1.000
_cell.length_c   1.000
_cell.angle_alpha   90.00
_cell.angle_beta   90.00
_cell.angle_gamma   90.00
#
_symmetry.space_group_name_H-M   'P 1'
#
loop_
_entity.id
_entity.type
_entity.pdbx_description
1 polymer ?
#
loop_
_entity_poly.entity_id
_entity_poly.type
_entity_poly.pdbx_seq_one_letter_code
_entity_poly.pdbx_strand_id
1 'polypeptide(L)'
;MAHHQQYQSLLSQRVYQIYSFTLSAELTPSSEILSVVSGILVASVFGQEVFLLHFHSADHVGLEGHYHWLLQLIVLISLLASLTVMFLPSSFSAALVLSVSVVFQGCWFMNMGFMLWCPKFIPRGCIMQAEMRSDSMHGAVTCYSHEDDFRARALANMQFSWILSAILIFTGFTSLKFAGKCTPRAQSTEYEQLEIRTSDVPITIDTFKS
;
A
#
# COMPACT_ATOMS: atom_id res chain seq x y z
N MET A 1 -17.50 -14.09 21.79
CA MET A 1 -16.71 -13.05 22.50
C MET A 1 -15.23 -13.42 22.64
N ALA A 2 -14.85 -14.62 23.09
CA ALA A 2 -13.44 -15.04 23.22
C ALA A 2 -12.63 -15.00 21.90
N HIS A 3 -13.20 -15.42 20.77
CA HIS A 3 -12.54 -15.34 19.45
C HIS A 3 -12.28 -13.89 18.99
N HIS A 4 -13.15 -12.96 19.35
CA HIS A 4 -13.04 -11.55 18.95
C HIS A 4 -11.92 -10.84 19.73
N GLN A 5 -11.76 -11.19 21.00
CA GLN A 5 -10.68 -10.70 21.88
C GLN A 5 -9.30 -11.24 21.47
N GLN A 6 -9.26 -12.48 20.96
CA GLN A 6 -8.04 -13.11 20.45
C GLN A 6 -7.60 -12.53 19.10
N TYR A 7 -8.54 -12.09 18.27
CA TYR A 7 -8.25 -11.38 17.02
C TYR A 7 -7.69 -9.98 17.27
N GLN A 8 -8.24 -9.25 18.24
CA GLN A 8 -7.75 -7.93 18.65
C GLN A 8 -6.35 -8.00 19.28
N SER A 9 -6.05 -9.03 20.08
CA SER A 9 -4.70 -9.22 20.63
C SER A 9 -3.68 -9.60 19.56
N LEU A 10 -4.07 -10.42 18.57
CA LEU A 10 -3.23 -10.74 17.41
C LEU A 10 -2.94 -9.49 16.56
N LEU A 11 -3.93 -8.64 16.28
CA LEU A 11 -3.72 -7.38 15.58
C LEU A 11 -2.79 -6.43 16.34
N SER A 12 -2.99 -6.29 17.66
CA SER A 12 -2.11 -5.48 18.51
C SER A 12 -0.68 -6.02 18.54
N GLN A 13 -0.51 -7.35 18.55
CA GLN A 13 0.81 -8.00 18.57
C GLN A 13 1.53 -7.82 17.23
N ARG A 14 0.81 -7.82 16.11
CA ARG A 14 1.34 -7.55 14.77
C ARG A 14 1.77 -6.10 14.60
N VAL A 15 0.98 -5.14 15.08
CA VAL A 15 1.34 -3.71 15.11
C VAL A 15 2.60 -3.47 15.96
N TYR A 16 2.73 -4.14 17.10
CA TYR A 16 3.92 -4.05 17.94
C TYR A 16 5.18 -4.64 17.27
N GLN A 17 5.02 -5.73 16.51
CA GLN A 17 6.11 -6.32 15.72
C GLN A 17 6.53 -5.41 14.57
N ILE A 18 5.57 -4.76 13.91
CA ILE A 18 5.81 -3.77 12.85
C ILE A 18 6.58 -2.57 13.40
N TYR A 19 6.13 -1.98 14.51
CA TYR A 19 6.77 -0.80 15.11
C TYR A 19 8.20 -1.10 15.59
N SER A 20 8.42 -2.24 16.27
CA SER A 20 9.76 -2.65 16.70
C SER A 20 10.71 -2.93 15.53
N PHE A 21 10.20 -3.46 14.42
CA PHE A 21 11.02 -3.77 13.25
C PHE A 21 11.38 -2.52 12.43
N THR A 22 10.42 -1.62 12.18
CA THR A 22 10.67 -0.33 11.53
C THR A 22 11.65 0.52 12.34
N LEU A 23 11.50 0.54 13.68
CA LEU A 23 12.44 1.18 14.59
C LEU A 23 13.84 0.55 14.49
N SER A 24 13.94 -0.79 14.47
CA SER A 24 15.23 -1.49 14.35
C SER A 24 15.92 -1.25 12.99
N ALA A 25 15.16 -1.05 11.92
CA ALA A 25 15.65 -0.74 10.58
C ALA A 25 16.12 0.72 10.43
N GLU A 26 15.44 1.68 11.06
CA GLU A 26 15.89 3.08 11.12
C GLU A 26 17.14 3.26 12.00
N LEU A 27 17.31 2.43 13.02
CA LEU A 27 18.44 2.49 13.96
C LEU A 27 19.73 1.83 13.47
N THR A 28 19.72 1.10 12.35
CA THR A 28 20.93 0.35 11.91
C THR A 28 21.54 0.97 10.65
N PRO A 29 22.61 1.77 10.77
CA PRO A 29 23.36 2.23 9.62
C PRO A 29 24.17 1.07 9.03
N SER A 30 23.92 0.76 7.75
CA SER A 30 24.76 -0.01 6.82
C SER A 30 25.01 -1.52 7.04
N SER A 31 24.41 -2.36 6.19
CA SER A 31 25.09 -3.45 5.42
C SER A 31 24.11 -4.04 4.38
N GLU A 32 24.61 -4.50 3.23
CA GLU A 32 23.78 -5.15 2.19
C GLU A 32 23.03 -6.38 2.73
N ILE A 33 23.62 -7.09 3.69
CA ILE A 33 23.04 -8.27 4.36
C ILE A 33 21.78 -7.88 5.14
N LEU A 34 21.77 -6.74 5.82
CA LEU A 34 20.61 -6.26 6.56
C LEU A 34 19.45 -5.86 5.62
N SER A 35 19.77 -5.37 4.42
CA SER A 35 18.77 -5.07 3.39
C SER A 35 18.10 -6.33 2.84
N VAL A 36 18.85 -7.42 2.68
CA VAL A 36 18.30 -8.72 2.24
C VAL A 36 17.44 -9.35 3.33
N VAL A 37 17.93 -9.36 4.57
CA VAL A 37 17.19 -9.90 5.73
C VAL A 37 15.89 -9.13 5.96
N SER A 38 15.93 -7.80 5.86
CA SER A 38 14.73 -6.98 6.02
C SER A 38 13.71 -7.21 4.91
N GLY A 39 14.16 -7.36 3.66
CA GLY A 39 13.30 -7.72 2.54
C GLY A 39 12.60 -9.07 2.75
N ILE A 40 13.34 -10.11 3.14
CA ILE A 40 12.76 -11.44 3.45
C ILE A 40 11.71 -11.33 4.56
N LEU A 41 11.98 -10.53 5.60
CA LEU A 41 11.03 -10.34 6.69
C LEU A 41 9.74 -9.67 6.19
N VAL A 42 9.86 -8.59 5.41
CA VAL A 42 8.72 -7.88 4.82
C VAL A 42 7.88 -8.82 3.94
N ALA A 43 8.52 -9.60 3.06
CA ALA A 43 7.83 -10.60 2.24
C ALA A 43 7.15 -11.69 3.10
N SER A 44 7.80 -12.12 4.19
CA SER A 44 7.21 -13.11 5.12
C SER A 44 5.98 -12.56 5.83
N VAL A 45 5.96 -11.27 6.19
CA VAL A 45 4.83 -10.61 6.82
C VAL A 45 3.65 -10.55 5.85
N PHE A 46 3.86 -10.09 4.62
CA PHE A 46 2.80 -10.10 3.61
C PHE A 46 2.32 -11.52 3.29
N GLY A 47 3.22 -12.51 3.26
CA GLY A 47 2.84 -13.91 3.08
C GLY A 47 1.94 -14.43 4.21
N GLN A 48 2.26 -14.10 5.47
CA GLN A 48 1.42 -14.44 6.62
C GLN A 48 0.08 -13.71 6.60
N GLU A 49 0.05 -12.45 6.18
CA GLU A 49 -1.20 -11.69 6.00
C GLU A 49 -2.09 -12.30 4.93
N VAL A 50 -1.55 -12.66 3.75
CA VAL A 50 -2.31 -13.33 2.69
C VAL A 50 -2.90 -14.63 3.20
N PHE A 51 -2.11 -15.44 3.90
CA PHE A 51 -2.58 -16.71 4.45
C PHE A 51 -3.73 -16.51 5.45
N LEU A 52 -3.57 -15.59 6.41
CA LEU A 52 -4.59 -15.31 7.42
C LEU A 52 -5.89 -14.77 6.79
N LEU A 53 -5.78 -13.84 5.85
CA LEU A 53 -6.92 -13.27 5.16
C LEU A 53 -7.63 -14.30 4.28
N HIS A 54 -6.88 -15.21 3.66
CA HIS A 54 -7.46 -16.28 2.86
C HIS A 54 -8.32 -17.23 3.70
N PHE A 55 -7.79 -17.69 4.84
CA PHE A 55 -8.55 -18.55 5.75
C PHE A 55 -9.75 -17.81 6.37
N HIS A 56 -9.58 -16.55 6.77
CA HIS A 56 -10.69 -15.75 7.29
C HIS A 56 -11.76 -15.48 6.24
N SER A 57 -11.37 -15.20 4.99
CA SER A 57 -12.32 -14.93 3.91
C SER A 57 -13.04 -16.19 3.43
N ALA A 58 -12.42 -17.37 3.57
CA ALA A 58 -13.04 -18.65 3.21
C ALA A 58 -14.23 -19.00 4.11
N ASP A 59 -14.23 -18.50 5.35
CA ASP A 59 -15.33 -18.71 6.29
C ASP A 59 -16.51 -17.74 6.07
N HIS A 60 -16.35 -16.71 5.23
CA HIS A 60 -17.37 -15.70 4.97
C HIS A 60 -18.01 -15.82 3.58
N VAL A 61 -19.28 -16.19 3.54
CA VAL A 61 -20.11 -16.16 2.33
C VAL A 61 -20.92 -14.85 2.27
N GLY A 62 -20.79 -14.09 1.18
CA GLY A 62 -21.57 -12.86 0.96
C GLY A 62 -20.73 -11.60 0.76
N LEU A 63 -21.23 -10.46 1.25
CA LEU A 63 -20.66 -9.12 1.05
C LEU A 63 -19.34 -8.92 1.82
N GLU A 64 -19.26 -9.38 3.06
CA GLU A 64 -18.03 -9.31 3.88
C GLU A 64 -16.87 -10.05 3.21
N GLY A 65 -17.12 -11.26 2.69
CA GLY A 65 -16.15 -12.03 1.92
C GLY A 65 -15.65 -11.27 0.68
N HIS A 66 -16.51 -10.48 0.03
CA HIS A 66 -16.10 -9.63 -1.11
C HIS A 66 -15.11 -8.53 -0.71
N TYR A 67 -15.34 -7.88 0.43
CA TYR A 67 -14.41 -6.87 0.97
C TYR A 67 -13.07 -7.48 1.39
N HIS A 68 -13.09 -8.67 2.01
CA HIS A 68 -11.88 -9.40 2.37
C HIS A 68 -11.10 -9.89 1.14
N TRP A 69 -11.79 -10.35 0.10
CA TRP A 69 -11.15 -10.75 -1.15
C TRP A 69 -10.42 -9.57 -1.82
N LEU A 70 -11.03 -8.38 -1.85
CA LEU A 70 -10.37 -7.16 -2.33
C LEU A 70 -9.16 -6.77 -1.48
N LEU A 71 -9.23 -6.93 -0.14
CA LEU A 71 -8.09 -6.71 0.74
C LEU A 71 -6.96 -7.71 0.45
N GLN A 72 -7.29 -8.99 0.27
CA GLN A 72 -6.32 -10.04 -0.07
C GLN A 72 -5.58 -9.73 -1.39
N LEU A 73 -6.27 -9.16 -2.38
CA LEU A 73 -5.67 -8.72 -3.64
C LEU A 73 -4.60 -7.63 -3.41
N ILE A 74 -4.88 -6.64 -2.56
CA ILE A 74 -3.92 -5.56 -2.25
C ILE A 74 -2.68 -6.12 -1.54
N VAL A 75 -2.88 -7.01 -0.56
CA VAL A 75 -1.77 -7.64 0.17
C VAL A 75 -0.93 -8.50 -0.76
N LEU A 76 -1.54 -9.21 -1.71
CA LEU A 76 -0.82 -9.99 -2.72
C LEU A 76 0.04 -9.09 -3.63
N ILE A 77 -0.49 -7.94 -4.07
CA ILE A 77 0.29 -6.96 -4.84
C ILE A 77 1.46 -6.43 -4.02
N SER A 78 1.25 -6.14 -2.74
CA SER A 78 2.30 -5.71 -1.81
C SER A 78 3.38 -6.77 -1.63
N LEU A 79 3.00 -8.05 -1.54
CA LEU A 79 3.94 -9.16 -1.52
C LEU A 79 4.80 -9.19 -2.79
N LEU A 80 4.18 -9.13 -3.97
CA LEU A 80 4.91 -9.14 -5.25
C LEU A 80 5.84 -7.92 -5.41
N ALA A 81 5.37 -6.75 -4.99
CA ALA A 81 6.18 -5.53 -4.99
C ALA A 81 7.37 -5.65 -4.03
N SER A 82 7.16 -6.22 -2.83
CA SER A 82 8.24 -6.43 -1.86
C SER A 82 9.30 -7.40 -2.38
N LEU A 83 8.90 -8.51 -3.02
CA LEU A 83 9.81 -9.43 -3.70
C LEU A 83 10.57 -8.72 -4.82
N THR A 84 9.91 -7.86 -5.58
CA THR A 84 10.57 -7.09 -6.65
C THR A 84 11.63 -6.14 -6.09
N VAL A 85 11.34 -5.45 -4.98
CA VAL A 85 12.31 -4.59 -4.28
C VAL A 85 13.49 -5.40 -3.73
N MET A 86 13.25 -6.64 -3.26
CA MET A 86 14.31 -7.54 -2.80
C MET A 86 15.25 -7.97 -3.93
N PHE A 87 14.72 -8.39 -5.07
CA PHE A 87 15.52 -8.86 -6.19
C PHE A 87 16.14 -7.71 -7.01
N LEU A 88 15.49 -6.54 -7.01
CA LEU A 88 15.86 -5.37 -7.80
C LEU A 88 15.82 -4.09 -6.94
N PRO A 89 16.76 -3.91 -6.00
CA PRO A 89 16.76 -2.78 -5.05
C PRO A 89 16.92 -1.40 -5.71
N SER A 90 17.39 -1.35 -6.96
CA SER A 90 17.55 -0.11 -7.73
C SER A 90 16.24 0.41 -8.37
N SER A 91 15.16 -0.38 -8.35
CA SER A 91 13.92 -0.02 -9.02
C SER A 91 13.04 0.93 -8.19
N PHE A 92 13.19 2.23 -8.43
CA PHE A 92 12.33 3.27 -7.82
C PHE A 92 10.83 2.97 -8.02
N SER A 93 10.46 2.45 -9.19
CA SER A 93 9.08 2.07 -9.51
C SER A 93 8.55 0.99 -8.56
N ALA A 94 9.33 -0.06 -8.25
CA ALA A 94 8.87 -1.12 -7.35
C ALA A 94 8.71 -0.62 -5.92
N ALA A 95 9.62 0.24 -5.45
CA ALA A 95 9.49 0.89 -4.14
C ALA A 95 8.26 1.80 -4.06
N LEU A 96 7.95 2.53 -5.14
CA LEU A 96 6.75 3.37 -5.24
C LEU A 96 5.48 2.52 -5.24
N VAL A 97 5.43 1.43 -6.01
CA VAL A 97 4.28 0.50 -6.03
C VAL A 97 4.08 -0.14 -4.66
N LEU A 98 5.15 -0.56 -3.98
CA LEU A 98 5.08 -1.09 -2.62
C LEU A 98 4.49 -0.05 -1.65
N SER A 99 5.00 1.18 -1.69
CA SER A 99 4.52 2.28 -0.84
C SER A 99 3.03 2.59 -1.10
N VAL A 100 2.63 2.73 -2.36
CA VAL A 100 1.23 2.97 -2.76
C VAL A 100 0.33 1.82 -2.29
N SER A 101 0.78 0.57 -2.42
CA SER A 101 -0.01 -0.60 -2.04
C SER A 101 -0.21 -0.69 -0.53
N VAL A 102 0.81 -0.36 0.27
CA VAL A 102 0.71 -0.32 1.74
C VAL A 102 -0.23 0.79 2.22
N VAL A 103 -0.15 1.99 1.63
CA VAL A 103 -1.10 3.08 1.93
C VAL A 103 -2.52 2.66 1.58
N PHE A 104 -2.70 2.03 0.40
CA PHE A 104 -4.00 1.58 -0.04
C PHE A 104 -4.58 0.47 0.85
N GLN A 105 -3.75 -0.46 1.32
CA GLN A 105 -4.13 -1.49 2.30
C GLN A 105 -4.69 -0.86 3.58
N GLY A 106 -4.02 0.15 4.13
CA GLY A 106 -4.48 0.88 5.32
C GLY A 106 -5.81 1.63 5.08
N CYS A 107 -5.92 2.36 3.97
CA CYS A 107 -7.16 3.07 3.62
C CYS A 107 -8.34 2.12 3.41
N TRP A 108 -8.11 1.00 2.73
CA TRP A 108 -9.13 -0.01 2.48
C TRP A 108 -9.59 -0.68 3.78
N PHE A 109 -8.67 -1.00 4.69
CA PHE A 109 -9.00 -1.56 6.01
C PHE A 109 -9.89 -0.63 6.82
N MET A 110 -9.57 0.67 6.85
CA MET A 110 -10.43 1.68 7.50
C MET A 110 -11.82 1.75 6.86
N ASN A 111 -11.89 1.80 5.53
CA ASN A 111 -13.16 1.84 4.80
C ASN A 111 -14.02 0.60 5.08
N MET A 112 -13.42 -0.58 5.03
CA MET A 112 -14.07 -1.86 5.35
C MET A 112 -14.60 -1.87 6.79
N GLY A 113 -13.83 -1.37 7.76
CA GLY A 113 -14.27 -1.16 9.13
C GLY A 113 -15.51 -0.27 9.24
N PHE A 114 -15.53 0.88 8.55
CA PHE A 114 -16.71 1.74 8.53
C PHE A 114 -17.93 1.07 7.88
N MET A 115 -17.76 0.41 6.74
CA MET A 115 -18.86 -0.21 6.00
C MET A 115 -19.49 -1.38 6.75
N LEU A 116 -18.71 -2.16 7.50
CA LEU A 116 -19.19 -3.34 8.21
C LEU A 116 -19.62 -3.07 9.66
N TRP A 117 -19.03 -2.09 10.36
CA TRP A 117 -19.37 -1.79 11.76
C TRP A 117 -20.33 -0.61 11.96
N CYS A 118 -20.55 0.23 10.95
CA CYS A 118 -21.47 1.36 11.07
C CYS A 118 -22.79 1.09 10.32
N PRO A 119 -23.92 0.93 11.03
CA PRO A 119 -25.19 0.53 10.40
C PRO A 119 -25.75 1.56 9.41
N LYS A 120 -25.33 2.83 9.51
CA LYS A 120 -25.74 3.90 8.58
C LYS A 120 -25.14 3.77 7.17
N PHE A 121 -24.06 2.99 7.01
CA PHE A 121 -23.36 2.82 5.74
C PHE A 121 -23.69 1.50 5.04
N ILE A 122 -24.60 0.70 5.61
CA ILE A 122 -25.04 -0.55 5.00
C ILE A 122 -25.85 -0.25 3.72
N PRO A 123 -25.58 -0.95 2.60
CA PRO A 123 -26.39 -0.82 1.40
C PRO A 123 -27.84 -1.26 1.64
N ARG A 124 -28.79 -0.57 0.99
CA ARG A 124 -30.21 -0.90 1.09
C ARG A 124 -30.45 -2.38 0.78
N GLY A 125 -31.31 -3.05 1.54
CA GLY A 125 -31.63 -4.46 1.33
C GLY A 125 -30.65 -5.46 1.98
N CYS A 126 -29.63 -4.95 2.70
CA CYS A 126 -28.76 -5.76 3.55
C CYS A 126 -28.92 -5.35 5.01
N ILE A 127 -28.76 -6.30 5.92
CA ILE A 127 -28.89 -6.11 7.37
C ILE A 127 -27.63 -6.59 8.09
N MET A 128 -27.27 -5.90 9.17
CA MET A 128 -26.22 -6.36 10.07
C MET A 128 -26.74 -7.53 10.90
N GLN A 129 -25.95 -8.60 10.99
CA GLN A 129 -26.38 -9.82 11.68
C GLN A 129 -26.63 -9.63 13.19
N ALA A 130 -26.12 -8.55 13.79
CA ALA A 130 -26.44 -8.16 15.16
C ALA A 130 -27.95 -7.96 15.42
N GLU A 131 -28.75 -7.70 14.37
CA GLU A 131 -30.21 -7.53 14.48
C GLU A 131 -30.99 -8.84 14.25
N MET A 132 -30.39 -9.86 13.62
CA MET A 132 -31.07 -11.12 13.28
C MET A 132 -30.46 -12.28 14.05
N ARG A 133 -31.14 -12.70 15.12
CA ARG A 133 -30.77 -13.81 16.00
C ARG A 133 -31.00 -15.18 15.32
N SER A 134 -30.43 -15.39 14.13
CA SER A 134 -30.54 -16.64 13.36
C SER A 134 -29.22 -17.42 13.38
N ASP A 135 -29.29 -18.68 13.84
CA ASP A 135 -28.19 -19.59 14.16
C ASP A 135 -27.34 -20.10 12.97
N SER A 136 -27.50 -19.55 11.76
CA SER A 136 -26.77 -20.06 10.59
C SER A 136 -26.67 -19.04 9.46
N MET A 137 -25.67 -18.15 9.52
CA MET A 137 -25.13 -17.49 8.32
C MET A 137 -23.80 -16.83 8.69
N HIS A 138 -22.71 -17.21 8.03
CA HIS A 138 -21.35 -16.85 8.44
C HIS A 138 -20.90 -15.50 7.87
N GLY A 139 -21.57 -14.38 8.19
CA GLY A 139 -21.14 -13.06 7.72
C GLY A 139 -21.80 -11.90 8.45
N ALA A 140 -21.02 -10.86 8.78
CA ALA A 140 -21.41 -9.66 9.51
C ALA A 140 -22.59 -8.90 8.86
N VAL A 141 -22.72 -8.99 7.53
CA VAL A 141 -23.79 -8.37 6.75
C VAL A 141 -24.40 -9.39 5.78
N THR A 142 -25.72 -9.59 5.89
CA THR A 142 -26.49 -10.50 5.04
C THR A 142 -27.47 -9.70 4.18
N CYS A 143 -27.50 -9.97 2.87
CA CYS A 143 -28.45 -9.36 1.93
C CYS A 143 -29.61 -10.32 1.66
N TYR A 144 -30.84 -9.79 1.57
CA TYR A 144 -32.05 -10.61 1.40
C TYR A 144 -32.25 -11.17 -0.01
N SER A 145 -31.78 -10.44 -1.03
CA SER A 145 -31.95 -10.78 -2.44
C SER A 145 -30.60 -10.79 -3.18
N HIS A 146 -30.51 -11.61 -4.22
CA HIS A 146 -29.35 -11.65 -5.12
C HIS A 146 -29.10 -10.30 -5.82
N GLU A 147 -30.16 -9.53 -6.09
CA GLU A 147 -30.05 -8.19 -6.69
C GLU A 147 -29.40 -7.18 -5.72
N ASP A 148 -29.73 -7.27 -4.43
CA ASP A 148 -29.16 -6.41 -3.40
C ASP A 148 -27.70 -6.76 -3.12
N ASP A 149 -27.34 -8.04 -3.14
CA ASP A 149 -25.94 -8.51 -3.05
C ASP A 149 -25.11 -7.99 -4.24
N PHE A 150 -25.62 -8.08 -5.47
CA PHE A 150 -24.94 -7.55 -6.65
C PHE A 150 -24.72 -6.05 -6.56
N ARG A 151 -25.73 -5.28 -6.12
CA ARG A 151 -25.62 -3.84 -5.91
C ARG A 151 -24.59 -3.51 -4.83
N ALA A 152 -24.58 -4.25 -3.72
CA ALA A 152 -23.65 -4.05 -2.63
C ALA A 152 -22.19 -4.31 -3.07
N ARG A 153 -21.95 -5.37 -3.86
CA ARG A 153 -20.63 -5.65 -4.46
C ARG A 153 -20.21 -4.58 -5.47
N ALA A 154 -21.14 -4.10 -6.28
CA ALA A 154 -20.86 -3.02 -7.23
C ALA A 154 -20.44 -1.72 -6.50
N LEU A 155 -21.10 -1.38 -5.39
CA LEU A 155 -20.71 -0.25 -4.54
C LEU A 155 -19.32 -0.45 -3.93
N ALA A 156 -19.00 -1.66 -3.44
CA ALA A 156 -17.68 -1.98 -2.91
C ALA A 156 -16.58 -1.81 -3.98
N ASN A 157 -16.82 -2.30 -5.19
CA ASN A 157 -15.88 -2.13 -6.32
C ASN A 157 -15.71 -0.65 -6.69
N MET A 158 -16.79 0.12 -6.69
CA MET A 158 -16.73 1.56 -6.96
C MET A 158 -15.91 2.29 -5.89
N GLN A 159 -16.10 1.97 -4.60
CA GLN A 159 -15.30 2.53 -3.51
C GLN A 159 -13.82 2.16 -3.65
N PHE A 160 -13.53 0.91 -3.97
CA PHE A 160 -12.18 0.43 -4.20
C PHE A 160 -11.48 1.23 -5.31
N SER A 161 -12.14 1.36 -6.46
CA SER A 161 -11.61 2.13 -7.59
C SER A 161 -11.45 3.62 -7.27
N TRP A 162 -12.39 4.20 -6.51
CA TRP A 162 -12.32 5.61 -6.10
C TRP A 162 -11.11 5.89 -5.21
N ILE A 163 -10.91 5.06 -4.17
CA ILE A 163 -9.77 5.20 -3.26
C ILE A 163 -8.45 4.98 -4.01
N LEU A 164 -8.36 3.95 -4.86
CA LEU A 164 -7.19 3.68 -5.67
C LEU A 164 -6.85 4.86 -6.58
N SER A 165 -7.84 5.40 -7.28
CA SER A 165 -7.68 6.56 -8.16
C SER A 165 -7.17 7.78 -7.39
N ALA A 166 -7.75 8.08 -6.22
CA ALA A 166 -7.32 9.20 -5.39
C ALA A 166 -5.85 9.08 -4.95
N ILE A 167 -5.43 7.87 -4.52
CA ILE A 167 -4.04 7.61 -4.12
C ILE A 167 -3.10 7.75 -5.34
N LEU A 168 -3.46 7.18 -6.49
CA LEU A 168 -2.64 7.26 -7.70
C LEU A 168 -2.50 8.70 -8.22
N ILE A 169 -3.57 9.49 -8.18
CA ILE A 169 -3.52 10.92 -8.56
C ILE A 169 -2.61 11.68 -7.60
N PHE A 170 -2.74 11.47 -6.29
CA PHE A 170 -1.89 12.12 -5.29
C PHE A 170 -0.42 11.75 -5.47
N THR A 171 -0.10 10.46 -5.61
CA THR A 171 1.27 9.98 -5.84
C THR A 171 1.82 10.45 -7.19
N GLY A 172 1.00 10.48 -8.24
CA GLY A 172 1.37 11.00 -9.55
C GLY A 172 1.71 12.49 -9.49
N PHE A 173 0.92 13.28 -8.75
CA PHE A 173 1.16 14.70 -8.58
C PHE A 173 2.44 14.98 -7.77
N THR A 174 2.65 14.26 -6.66
CA THR A 174 3.86 14.42 -5.84
C THR A 174 5.12 13.97 -6.57
N SER A 175 5.07 12.85 -7.30
CA SER A 175 6.20 12.38 -8.12
C SER A 175 6.53 13.34 -9.27
N LEU A 176 5.53 13.90 -9.97
CA LEU A 176 5.76 14.89 -11.01
C LEU A 176 6.33 16.20 -10.45
N LYS A 177 5.83 16.67 -9.30
CA LYS A 177 6.37 17.85 -8.62
C LYS A 177 7.82 17.64 -8.18
N PHE A 178 8.17 16.44 -7.72
CA PHE A 178 9.53 16.09 -7.35
C PHE A 178 10.43 16.02 -8.59
N ALA A 179 10.00 15.35 -9.66
CA ALA A 179 10.72 15.29 -10.92
C ALA A 179 10.96 16.69 -11.52
N GLY A 180 9.95 17.57 -11.48
CA GLY A 180 10.01 18.95 -11.94
C GLY A 180 10.86 19.89 -11.07
N LYS A 181 11.20 19.49 -9.83
CA LYS A 181 12.17 20.20 -8.97
C LYS A 181 13.59 19.67 -9.15
N CYS A 182 13.76 18.43 -9.62
CA CYS A 182 15.07 17.86 -9.97
C CYS A 182 15.57 18.30 -11.35
N THR A 183 14.69 18.58 -12.31
CA THR A 183 15.07 19.05 -13.67
C THR A 183 15.78 20.42 -13.69
N PRO A 184 15.39 21.43 -12.87
CA PRO A 184 16.10 22.71 -12.78
C PRO A 184 17.52 22.58 -12.23
N ARG A 185 17.78 21.59 -11.36
CA ARG A 185 19.10 21.40 -10.73
C ARG A 185 20.10 20.73 -11.66
N ALA A 186 19.65 19.79 -12.51
CA ALA A 186 20.51 19.13 -13.49
C ALA A 186 21.07 20.12 -14.54
N GLN A 187 20.24 21.04 -15.03
CA GLN A 187 20.69 22.11 -15.94
C GLN A 187 21.73 23.02 -15.26
N SER A 188 21.48 23.46 -14.03
CA SER A 188 22.39 24.37 -13.30
C SER A 188 23.80 23.79 -13.13
N THR A 189 23.94 22.50 -12.84
CA THR A 189 25.25 21.84 -12.70
C THR A 189 26.01 21.71 -14.02
N GLU A 190 25.32 21.61 -15.16
CA GLU A 190 25.98 21.52 -16.48
C GLU A 190 26.49 22.90 -16.94
N TYR A 191 25.75 23.98 -16.66
CA TYR A 191 26.20 25.35 -16.90
C TYR A 191 27.38 25.73 -16.00
N GLU A 192 27.35 25.37 -14.71
CA GLU A 192 28.44 25.66 -13.74
C GLU A 192 29.72 24.86 -14.06
N GLN A 193 29.59 23.63 -14.55
CA GLN A 193 30.73 22.83 -15.06
C GLN A 193 31.36 23.41 -16.34
N LEU A 194 30.56 23.99 -17.24
CA LEU A 194 31.06 24.65 -18.44
C LEU A 194 31.81 25.94 -18.11
N GLU A 195 31.31 26.73 -17.15
CA GLU A 195 31.96 27.97 -16.69
C GLU A 195 33.32 27.70 -16.02
N ILE A 196 33.41 26.68 -15.16
CA ILE A 196 34.67 26.25 -14.54
C ILE A 196 35.64 25.73 -15.60
N ARG A 197 35.17 24.89 -16.54
CA ARG A 197 36.02 24.36 -17.63
C ARG A 197 36.53 25.46 -18.56
N THR A 198 35.76 26.52 -18.81
CA THR A 198 36.20 27.68 -19.61
C THR A 198 37.21 28.54 -18.84
N SER A 199 37.11 28.63 -17.51
CA SER A 199 38.07 29.35 -16.67
C SER A 199 39.42 28.63 -16.53
N ASP A 200 39.44 27.30 -16.64
CA ASP A 200 40.66 26.48 -16.49
C ASP A 200 41.48 26.30 -17.77
N VAL A 201 41.00 26.80 -18.92
CA VAL A 201 41.78 26.82 -20.17
C VAL A 201 42.56 28.13 -20.22
N PRO A 202 43.91 28.13 -20.07
CA PRO A 202 44.69 29.34 -20.25
C PRO A 202 44.52 29.83 -21.69
N ILE A 203 43.92 31.00 -21.85
CA ILE A 203 43.78 31.68 -23.13
C ILE A 203 45.18 32.13 -23.56
N THR A 204 45.91 31.27 -24.29
CA THR A 204 47.07 31.68 -25.07
C THR A 204 46.57 32.46 -26.27
N ILE A 205 46.41 33.78 -26.10
CA ILE A 205 46.22 34.70 -27.22
C ILE A 205 47.58 34.84 -27.92
N ASP A 206 47.85 33.96 -28.88
CA ASP A 206 48.88 34.21 -29.88
C ASP A 206 48.45 35.41 -30.72
N THR A 207 48.99 36.58 -30.35
CA THR A 207 48.85 37.80 -31.14
C THR A 207 49.82 37.71 -32.32
N PHE A 208 49.33 37.17 -33.44
CA PHE A 208 49.98 37.24 -34.74
C PHE A 208 49.42 38.42 -35.52
N LYS A 209 50.20 39.49 -35.71
CA LYS A 209 50.29 40.18 -37.02
C LYS A 209 51.38 41.26 -37.09
N SER A 210 52.30 40.99 -38.03
CA SER A 210 52.98 41.85 -39.03
C SER A 210 53.65 43.16 -38.62
#